data_AF-A0A7J7XFV1-F1
#
_entry.id   AF-A0A7J7XFV1-F1
#
_cell.length_a   1.000
_cell.length_b   1.000
_cell.length_c   1.000
_cell.angle_alpha   90.00
_cell.angle_beta   90.00
_cell.angle_gamma   90.00
#
_symmetry.space_group_name_H-M   'P 1'
#
loop_
_entity.id
_entity.type
_entity.pdbx_description
1 polymer ?
#
loop_
_entity_poly.entity_id
_entity_poly.type
_entity_poly.pdbx_seq_one_letter_code
_entity_poly.pdbx_strand_id
1 'polypeptide(L)' 'MEAALALERNLNQALLELQALGSTCADPHLCDFLENHLLDEEVKLIKKMGDHLTNIHRLAGPQAGLGKYLLERLTLKHD' A
#
# COMPACT_ATOMS: atom_id res chain seq x y z
N MET A 1 8.10 0.04 -8.21
CA MET A 1 7.41 -0.17 -6.91
C MET A 1 7.33 1.12 -6.12
N GLU A 2 8.40 1.94 -6.06
CA GLU A 2 8.37 3.28 -5.43
C GLU A 2 7.24 4.18 -5.96
N ALA A 3 7.08 4.27 -7.29
CA ALA A 3 6.00 5.04 -7.90
C ALA A 3 4.60 4.54 -7.51
N ALA A 4 4.42 3.21 -7.41
CA ALA A 4 3.15 2.63 -7.00
C ALA A 4 2.89 2.88 -5.50
N LEU A 5 3.90 2.76 -4.64
CA LEU A 5 3.77 3.09 -3.21
C LEU A 5 3.43 4.57 -2.98
N ALA A 6 3.98 5.47 -3.80
CA ALA A 6 3.61 6.89 -3.78
C ALA A 6 2.15 7.10 -4.20
N LEU A 7 1.67 6.35 -5.19
CA LEU A 7 0.27 6.37 -5.61
C LEU A 7 -0.66 5.89 -4.48
N GLU A 8 -0.38 4.77 -3.84
CA GLU A 8 -1.21 4.26 -2.74
C GLU A 8 -1.24 5.22 -1.55
N ARG A 9 -0.11 5.83 -1.21
CA ARG A 9 -0.08 6.87 -0.16
C ARG A 9 -0.97 8.08 -0.49
N ASN A 10 -0.95 8.51 -1.75
CA ASN A 10 -1.81 9.60 -2.20
C ASN A 10 -3.29 9.19 -2.21
N LEU A 11 -3.59 7.94 -2.58
CA LEU A 11 -4.95 7.39 -2.55
C LEU A 11 -5.48 7.32 -1.11
N ASN A 12 -4.71 6.76 -0.17
CA ASN A 12 -5.07 6.71 1.24
C ASN A 12 -5.30 8.11 1.82
N GLN A 13 -4.45 9.09 1.47
CA GLN A 13 -4.66 10.48 1.87
C GLN A 13 -5.98 11.05 1.34
N ALA A 14 -6.33 10.78 0.07
CA ALA A 14 -7.60 11.21 -0.50
C ALA A 14 -8.81 10.53 0.17
N LEU A 15 -8.68 9.26 0.60
CA LEU A 15 -9.73 8.55 1.35
C LEU A 15 -9.93 9.15 2.75
N LEU A 16 -8.85 9.53 3.44
CA LEU A 16 -8.93 10.21 4.74
C LEU A 16 -9.61 11.59 4.63
N GLU A 17 -9.29 12.33 3.57
CA GLU A 17 -9.96 13.61 3.27
C GLU A 17 -11.45 13.41 2.99
N LEU A 18 -11.82 12.36 2.24
CA LEU A 18 -13.21 12.02 1.98
C LEU A 18 -13.95 11.61 3.26
N GLN A 19 -13.31 10.84 4.15
CA GLN A 19 -13.88 10.47 5.46
C GLN A 19 -14.11 11.70 6.35
N ALA A 20 -13.16 12.64 6.35
CA ALA A 20 -13.31 13.91 7.08
C ALA A 20 -14.47 14.75 6.52
N LEU A 21 -14.64 14.77 5.19
CA LEU A 21 -15.78 15.43 4.54
C LEU A 21 -17.10 14.74 4.91
N GLY A 22 -17.17 13.40 4.82
CA GLY A 22 -18.35 12.62 5.22
C GLY A 22 -18.75 12.89 6.67
N SER A 23 -17.76 12.98 7.57
CA SER A 23 -17.96 13.33 8.98
C SER A 23 -18.52 14.74 9.14
N THR A 24 -17.99 15.72 8.38
CA THR A 24 -18.48 17.10 8.38
C THR A 24 -19.92 17.21 7.83
N CYS A 25 -20.26 16.39 6.84
CA CYS A 25 -21.60 16.29 6.27
C CYS A 25 -22.58 15.45 7.11
N ALA A 26 -22.13 14.90 8.24
CA ALA A 26 -22.89 13.97 9.08
C ALA A 26 -23.45 12.77 8.29
N ASP A 27 -22.63 12.19 7.40
CA ASP A 27 -22.94 10.96 6.66
C ASP A 27 -22.23 9.75 7.31
N PRO A 28 -22.86 9.08 8.29
CA PRO A 28 -22.26 7.94 8.97
C PRO A 28 -22.12 6.72 8.06
N HIS A 29 -22.95 6.59 7.02
CA HIS A 29 -22.89 5.44 6.11
C HIS A 29 -21.65 5.54 5.21
N LEU A 30 -21.34 6.74 4.71
CA LEU A 30 -20.10 6.97 3.96
C LEU A 30 -18.87 6.69 4.83
N CYS A 31 -18.81 7.22 6.06
CA CYS A 31 -17.67 6.98 6.95
C CYS A 31 -17.46 5.49 7.25
N ASP A 32 -18.53 4.77 7.59
CA ASP A 32 -18.47 3.32 7.86
C ASP A 32 -17.98 2.53 6.64
N PHE A 33 -18.46 2.88 5.44
CA PHE A 33 -18.01 2.25 4.21
C PHE A 33 -16.51 2.47 3.96
N LEU A 34 -16.02 3.70 4.13
CA LEU A 34 -14.60 4.03 3.93
C LEU A 34 -13.71 3.30 4.95
N GLU A 35 -14.10 3.25 6.21
CA GLU A 35 -13.36 2.58 7.28
C GLU A 35 -13.27 1.07 7.07
N ASN A 36 -14.41 0.42 6.84
CA ASN A 36 -14.49 -1.05 6.83
C ASN A 36 -14.03 -1.68 5.53
N HIS A 37 -14.05 -0.94 4.41
CA HIS A 37 -13.77 -1.54 3.09
C HIS A 37 -12.53 -1.00 2.40
N LEU A 38 -12.09 0.23 2.69
CA LEU A 38 -11.02 0.87 1.93
C LEU A 38 -9.82 1.22 2.79
N LEU A 39 -10.01 1.91 3.91
CA LEU A 39 -8.89 2.43 4.73
C LEU A 39 -8.02 1.32 5.33
N ASP A 40 -8.63 0.25 5.85
CA ASP A 40 -7.87 -0.88 6.40
C ASP A 40 -7.08 -1.64 5.31
N GLU A 41 -7.69 -1.82 4.13
CA GLU A 41 -7.05 -2.47 2.99
C GLU A 41 -5.91 -1.64 2.41
N GLU A 42 -6.07 -0.31 2.32
CA GLU A 42 -5.00 0.61 1.91
C GLU A 42 -3.79 0.55 2.86
N VAL A 43 -4.03 0.56 4.17
CA VAL A 43 -2.93 0.47 5.16
C VAL A 43 -2.18 -0.86 5.03
N LYS A 44 -2.90 -1.98 4.85
CA LYS A 44 -2.29 -3.30 4.60
C LYS A 44 -1.47 -3.30 3.31
N LEU A 45 -1.98 -2.72 2.23
CA LEU A 45 -1.31 -2.66 0.93
C LEU A 45 -0.05 -1.80 0.98
N ILE A 46 -0.13 -0.59 1.54
CA ILE A 46 1.01 0.32 1.72
C ILE A 46 2.11 -0.36 2.53
N LYS A 47 1.76 -1.07 3.61
CA LYS A 47 2.71 -1.83 4.42
C LYS A 47 3.40 -2.92 3.60
N LYS A 48 2.61 -3.77 2.92
CA LYS A 48 3.12 -4.87 2.08
C LYS A 48 4.10 -4.36 1.02
N MET A 49 3.74 -3.26 0.36
CA MET A 49 4.60 -2.62 -0.65
C MET A 49 5.86 -2.01 -0.04
N GLY A 50 5.77 -1.43 1.16
CA GLY A 50 6.93 -0.96 1.91
C GLY A 50 7.90 -2.10 2.23
N ASP A 51 7.40 -3.23 2.72
CA ASP A 51 8.19 -4.42 3.03
C ASP A 51 8.89 -4.97 1.77
N HIS A 52 8.18 -5.01 0.64
CA HIS A 52 8.76 -5.40 -0.65
C HIS A 52 9.87 -4.45 -1.10
N LEU A 53 9.68 -3.14 -0.92
CA LEU A 53 10.68 -2.15 -1.29
C LEU A 53 11.95 -2.29 -0.44
N THR A 54 11.81 -2.47 0.87
CA THR A 54 12.95 -2.74 1.76
C THR A 54 13.70 -4.01 1.35
N ASN A 55 12.98 -5.08 0.97
CA ASN A 55 13.60 -6.29 0.46
C ASN A 55 14.37 -6.04 -0.85
N ILE A 56 13.83 -5.24 -1.77
CA ILE A 56 14.51 -4.85 -3.02
C ILE A 56 15.79 -4.08 -2.72
N HIS A 57 15.73 -3.04 -1.88
CA HIS A 57 16.89 -2.22 -1.53
C HIS A 57 17.98 -3.05 -0.82
N ARG A 58 17.61 -3.99 0.06
CA ARG A 58 18.57 -4.90 0.69
C ARG A 58 19.29 -5.80 -0.31
N LEU A 59 18.61 -6.16 -1.39
CA LEU A 59 19.14 -7.02 -2.45
C LEU A 59 19.85 -6.22 -3.56
N ALA A 60 19.90 -4.89 -3.45
CA ALA A 60 20.63 -4.03 -4.37
C ALA A 60 22.14 -4.18 -4.11
N GLY A 61 22.85 -4.83 -5.03
CA GLY A 61 24.28 -5.09 -4.94
C GLY A 61 24.79 -5.87 -6.16
N PRO A 62 26.02 -6.42 -6.11
CA PRO A 62 26.60 -7.17 -7.23
C PRO A 62 25.73 -8.34 -7.72
N GLN A 63 24.85 -8.86 -6.84
CA GLN A 63 23.92 -9.95 -7.10
C GLN A 63 22.47 -9.48 -7.33
N ALA A 64 22.24 -8.21 -7.70
CA ALA A 64 20.90 -7.63 -7.83
C ALA A 64 19.97 -8.45 -8.75
N GLY A 65 20.53 -9.07 -9.81
CA GLY A 65 19.77 -9.96 -10.70
C GLY A 65 19.23 -11.21 -9.98
N LEU A 66 20.07 -11.87 -9.19
CA LEU A 66 19.67 -13.03 -8.37
C LEU A 66 18.66 -12.61 -7.29
N GLY A 67 18.90 -11.47 -6.64
CA GLY A 67 18.00 -10.92 -5.64
C GLY A 67 16.59 -10.65 -6.18
N LYS A 68 16.50 -10.04 -7.37
CA LYS A 68 15.22 -9.78 -8.04
C LYS A 68 14.50 -11.07 -8.42
N TYR A 69 15.22 -12.06 -8.95
CA TYR A 69 14.66 -13.37 -9.28
C TYR A 69 14.10 -14.11 -8.04
N LEU A 70 14.83 -14.09 -6.93
CA LEU A 70 14.38 -14.70 -5.67
C LEU A 70 13.15 -13.99 -5.10
N LEU A 71 13.10 -12.65 -5.15
CA LEU A 71 11.94 -11.88 -4.72
C LEU A 71 10.68 -12.23 -5.54
N GLU A 72 10.83 -12.32 -6.86
CA GLU A 72 9.72 -12.71 -7.73
C GLU A 72 9.20 -14.12 -7.42
N ARG A 73 10.11 -15.07 -7.18
CA ARG A 73 9.73 -16.47 -6.93
C ARG A 73 9.19 -16.74 -5.54
N LEU A 74 9.75 -16.11 -4.51
CA LEU A 74 9.48 -16.46 -3.12
C LEU A 74 8.47 -15.53 -2.45
N THR A 75 8.27 -14.33 -2.99
CA THR A 75 7.36 -13.33 -2.42
C THR A 75 6.21 -13.07 -3.37
N LEU A 76 6.49 -12.53 -4.57
CA LEU A 76 5.43 -12.04 -5.46
C LEU A 76 4.55 -13.13 -6.11
N LYS A 77 5.07 -14.36 -6.28
CA LYS A 77 4.30 -15.49 -6.83
C LYS A 77 3.47 -16.26 -5.80
N HIS A 78 3.72 -16.02 -4.51
CA HIS A 78 3.03 -16.68 -3.41
C HIS A 78 2.10 -15.74 -2.64
N ASP A 79 2.07 -14.48 -3.04
CA ASP A 79 1.11 -13.44 -2.67
C ASP A 79 -0.15 -13.50 -3.54
#